data_AF-A0A8T4MKX0-F1
#
_entry.id   AF-A0A8T4MKX0-F1
#
_cell.length_a   1.000
_cell.length_b   1.000
_cell.length_c   1.000
_cell.angle_alpha   90.00
_cell.angle_beta   90.00
_cell.angle_gamma   90.00
#
_symmetry.space_group_name_H-M   'P 1'
#
loop_
_entity.id
_entity.type
_entity.pdbx_description
1 polymer ?
#
loop_
_entity_poly.entity_id
_entity_poly.type
_entity_poly.pdbx_seq_one_letter_code
_entity_poly.pdbx_strand_id
1 'polypeptide(L)'
;MEKGANHPVLTHKRTIGQKSADALTRLAGSWTFIIVFIIFLLIWMAINAWAAIEKWDPYPFILLNLVLSCIAALQAPIILMSQNREAQRDRIRAEYDYKVNVKAEKEIENIQKQLDKIERKINSK
;
A
#
# COMPACT_ATOMS: atom_id res chain seq x y z
N MET A 1 25.04 -2.02 22.25
CA MET A 1 24.48 -0.86 21.52
C MET A 1 25.16 -0.83 20.16
N GLU A 2 24.62 -1.58 19.21
CA GLU A 2 25.22 -1.74 17.88
C GLU A 2 24.74 -0.60 16.99
N LYS A 3 25.70 0.17 16.46
CA LYS A 3 25.47 1.33 15.62
C LYS A 3 24.71 0.90 14.36
N GLY A 4 23.65 1.63 14.04
CA GLY A 4 22.75 1.37 12.93
C GLY A 4 23.48 0.97 11.65
N ALA A 5 23.28 -0.29 11.26
CA ALA A 5 23.66 -0.79 9.96
C ALA A 5 22.98 0.08 8.89
N ASN A 6 23.79 0.78 8.10
CA ASN A 6 23.32 1.41 6.87
C ASN A 6 22.84 0.30 5.93
N HIS A 7 21.54 0.05 5.92
CA HIS A 7 20.93 -0.94 5.03
C HIS A 7 21.19 -0.51 3.57
N PRO A 8 21.80 -1.35 2.71
CA PRO A 8 22.29 -0.94 1.38
C PRO A 8 21.20 -0.50 0.38
N VAL A 9 19.92 -0.58 0.75
CA VAL A 9 18.76 -0.20 -0.07
C VAL A 9 18.27 1.23 0.17
N LEU A 10 18.74 1.93 1.21
CA LEU A 10 18.22 3.26 1.58
C LEU A 10 19.01 4.45 1.00
N THR A 11 20.05 4.19 0.22
CA THR A 11 20.98 5.22 -0.30
C THR A 11 20.63 5.70 -1.70
N HIS A 12 19.35 5.92 -2.00
CA HIS A 12 18.96 6.65 -3.20
C HIS A 12 18.30 7.97 -2.83
N LYS A 13 18.94 9.08 -3.22
CA LYS A 13 18.34 10.42 -3.14
C LYS A 13 17.06 10.40 -3.98
N ARG A 14 15.91 10.52 -3.32
CA ARG A 14 14.60 10.56 -3.98
C ARG A 14 14.59 11.66 -5.04
N THR A 15 14.30 11.29 -6.28
CA THR A 15 14.16 12.24 -7.38
C THR A 15 12.94 13.13 -7.16
N ILE A 16 12.90 14.31 -7.80
CA ILE A 16 11.76 15.22 -7.69
C ILE A 16 10.47 14.53 -8.17
N GLY A 17 10.56 13.71 -9.22
CA GLY A 17 9.43 12.91 -9.71
C GLY A 17 8.89 11.92 -8.67
N GLN A 18 9.77 11.23 -7.93
CA GLN A 18 9.35 10.32 -6.87
C GLN A 18 8.63 11.04 -5.74
N LYS A 19 9.08 12.24 -5.34
CA LYS A 19 8.41 13.04 -4.31
C LYS A 19 7.00 13.47 -4.73
N SER A 20 6.83 13.86 -5.99
CA SER A 20 5.52 14.23 -6.53
C SER A 20 4.59 13.03 -6.64
N ALA A 21 5.11 11.88 -7.08
CA ALA A 21 4.35 10.63 -7.15
C ALA A 21 3.90 10.15 -5.76
N ASP A 22 4.76 10.27 -4.74
CA ASP A 22 4.41 9.95 -3.35
C ASP A 22 3.31 10.87 -2.81
N ALA A 23 3.38 12.17 -3.13
CA ALA A 23 2.35 13.14 -2.75
C ALA A 23 1.01 12.84 -3.43
N LEU A 24 1.04 12.52 -4.73
CA LEU A 24 -0.16 12.14 -5.49
C LEU A 24 -0.76 10.83 -4.96
N THR A 25 0.08 9.83 -4.67
CA THR A 25 -0.35 8.55 -4.11
C THR A 25 -1.01 8.72 -2.75
N ARG A 26 -0.48 9.62 -1.90
CA ARG A 26 -1.08 9.92 -0.59
C ARG A 26 -2.45 10.61 -0.71
N LEU A 27 -2.63 11.45 -1.73
CA LEU A 27 -3.90 12.12 -1.99
C LEU A 27 -4.93 11.17 -2.63
N ALA A 28 -4.53 10.45 -3.69
CA ALA A 28 -5.38 9.51 -4.43
C ALA A 28 -5.68 8.22 -3.64
N GLY A 29 -4.80 7.86 -2.70
CA GLY A 29 -4.96 6.74 -1.77
C GLY A 29 -5.74 7.09 -0.50
N SER A 30 -6.57 8.14 -0.52
CA SER A 30 -7.48 8.49 0.60
C SER A 30 -8.95 8.20 0.27
N TRP A 31 -9.67 7.64 1.25
CA TRP A 31 -11.11 7.39 1.13
C TRP A 31 -11.91 8.68 0.94
N THR A 32 -11.44 9.78 1.54
CA THR A 32 -12.06 11.10 1.41
C THR A 32 -12.01 11.60 -0.03
N PHE A 33 -10.93 11.32 -0.78
CA PHE A 33 -10.81 11.71 -2.18
C PHE A 33 -11.86 11.01 -3.05
N ILE A 34 -12.03 9.69 -2.87
CA ILE A 34 -13.04 8.91 -3.60
C ILE A 34 -14.45 9.45 -3.32
N ILE A 35 -14.79 9.73 -2.06
CA ILE A 35 -16.11 10.24 -1.68
C ILE A 35 -16.36 11.61 -2.33
N VAL A 36 -15.41 12.54 -2.23
CA VAL A 36 -15.53 13.87 -2.85
C VAL A 36 -15.66 13.76 -4.37
N PHE A 37 -14.89 12.87 -5.00
CA PHE A 37 -14.94 12.65 -6.44
C PHE A 37 -16.29 12.07 -6.89
N ILE A 38 -16.85 11.11 -6.15
CA ILE A 38 -18.19 10.58 -6.40
C ILE A 38 -19.24 11.68 -6.26
N ILE A 39 -19.20 12.48 -5.19
CA ILE A 39 -20.14 13.59 -4.98
C ILE A 39 -20.06 14.59 -6.14
N PHE A 40 -18.85 14.97 -6.54
CA PHE A 40 -18.62 15.85 -7.69
C PHE A 40 -19.24 15.27 -8.98
N LEU A 41 -19.04 13.99 -9.24
CA LEU A 41 -19.62 13.31 -10.40
C LEU A 41 -21.15 13.24 -10.34
N LEU A 42 -21.74 12.97 -9.18
CA LEU A 42 -23.20 12.98 -8.99
C LEU A 42 -23.78 14.36 -9.29
N ILE A 43 -23.14 15.42 -8.80
CA ILE A 43 -23.53 16.81 -9.09
C ILE A 43 -23.42 17.08 -10.59
N TRP A 44 -22.33 16.65 -11.22
CA TRP A 44 -22.12 16.84 -12.66
C TRP A 44 -23.17 16.10 -13.50
N MET A 45 -23.52 14.86 -13.13
CA MET A 45 -24.59 14.10 -13.76
C MET A 45 -25.94 14.80 -13.58
N ALA A 46 -26.25 15.33 -12.39
CA ALA A 46 -27.50 16.06 -12.14
C ALA A 46 -27.60 17.31 -13.02
N ILE A 47 -26.51 18.07 -13.19
CA ILE A 47 -26.46 19.23 -14.09
C ILE A 47 -26.70 18.81 -15.54
N ASN A 48 -26.04 17.75 -16.01
CA ASN A 48 -26.22 17.25 -17.38
C ASN A 48 -27.63 16.69 -17.61
N ALA A 49 -28.20 16.00 -16.63
CA ALA A 49 -29.57 15.50 -16.67
C ALA A 49 -30.58 16.65 -16.71
N TRP A 50 -30.36 17.72 -15.93
CA TRP A 50 -31.20 18.91 -15.95
C TRP A 50 -31.12 19.67 -17.29
N ALA A 51 -29.94 19.75 -17.90
CA ALA A 51 -29.76 20.33 -19.23
C ALA A 51 -30.39 19.48 -20.36
N ALA A 52 -30.63 18.18 -20.14
CA ALA A 52 -31.19 17.25 -21.12
C ALA A 52 -32.72 17.07 -21.01
N ILE A 53 -33.41 17.87 -20.19
CA ILE A 53 -34.83 17.67 -19.80
C ILE A 53 -35.83 17.59 -20.97
N GLU A 54 -35.55 18.15 -22.15
CA GLU A 54 -36.47 18.07 -23.29
C GLU A 54 -36.36 16.78 -24.12
N LYS A 55 -35.24 16.06 -24.07
CA LYS A 55 -35.06 14.79 -24.78
C LYS A 55 -34.19 13.86 -23.94
N TRP A 56 -34.80 12.84 -23.37
CA TRP A 56 -34.11 11.81 -22.59
C TRP A 56 -33.16 11.01 -23.49
N ASP A 57 -31.85 11.24 -23.34
CA ASP A 57 -30.67 10.63 -24.00
C ASP A 57 -30.79 10.25 -25.51
N PRO A 58 -30.93 11.23 -26.43
CA PRO A 58 -30.77 11.00 -27.86
C PRO A 58 -29.33 10.63 -28.21
N TYR A 59 -29.17 9.97 -29.35
CA TYR A 59 -27.85 9.75 -29.96
C TYR A 59 -27.06 11.08 -30.00
N PRO A 60 -25.83 11.17 -29.45
CA PRO A 60 -24.86 10.10 -29.21
C PRO A 60 -24.71 9.60 -27.73
N PHE A 61 -25.78 9.54 -26.95
CA PHE A 61 -25.80 8.97 -25.58
C PHE A 61 -24.81 9.62 -24.61
N ILE A 62 -25.03 10.90 -24.29
CA ILE A 62 -24.14 11.69 -23.43
C ILE A 62 -24.08 11.14 -22.00
N LEU A 63 -25.21 10.63 -21.49
CA LEU A 63 -25.29 10.09 -20.14
C LEU A 63 -24.57 8.75 -20.03
N LEU A 64 -24.73 7.88 -21.03
CA LEU A 64 -24.02 6.59 -21.08
C LEU A 64 -22.50 6.78 -21.13
N ASN A 65 -22.01 7.69 -21.98
CA ASN A 65 -20.58 8.00 -22.07
C ASN A 65 -20.03 8.57 -20.76
N LEU A 66 -20.81 9.36 -20.04
CA LEU A 66 -20.41 9.91 -18.74
C LEU A 66 -20.29 8.81 -17.68
N VAL A 67 -21.24 7.87 -17.62
CA VAL A 67 -21.20 6.72 -16.71
C VAL A 67 -19.99 5.82 -17.00
N LEU A 68 -19.74 5.50 -18.27
CA LEU A 68 -18.60 4.67 -18.68
C LEU A 68 -17.26 5.35 -18.33
N SER A 69 -17.14 6.65 -18.57
CA SER A 69 -15.94 7.43 -18.21
C SER A 69 -15.72 7.48 -16.69
N CYS A 70 -16.79 7.58 -15.91
CA CYS A 70 -16.74 7.55 -14.45
C CYS A 70 -16.23 6.20 -13.92
N ILE A 71 -16.76 5.09 -14.43
CA ILE A 71 -16.30 3.74 -14.04
C ILE A 71 -14.81 3.61 -14.30
N ALA A 72 -14.34 4.05 -15.47
CA ALA A 72 -12.92 4.02 -15.82
C ALA A 72 -12.08 4.90 -14.86
N ALA A 73 -12.54 6.11 -14.55
CA ALA A 73 -11.81 7.03 -13.67
C ALA A 73 -11.66 6.50 -12.23
N LEU A 74 -12.64 5.74 -11.72
CA LEU A 74 -12.60 5.15 -10.39
C LEU A 74 -11.66 3.93 -10.28
N GLN A 75 -11.24 3.32 -11.39
CA GLN A 75 -10.38 2.13 -11.36
C GLN A 75 -9.02 2.42 -10.74
N ALA A 76 -8.34 3.48 -11.18
CA ALA A 76 -6.99 3.82 -10.72
C ALA A 76 -6.89 4.03 -9.19
N PRO A 77 -7.76 4.82 -8.53
CA PRO A 77 -7.70 4.98 -7.07
C PRO A 77 -8.10 3.70 -6.33
N ILE A 78 -9.06 2.92 -6.83
CA ILE A 78 -9.43 1.63 -6.20
C ILE A 78 -8.26 0.64 -6.24
N ILE A 79 -7.56 0.55 -7.38
CA ILE A 79 -6.34 -0.26 -7.52
C ILE A 79 -5.25 0.24 -6.57
N LEU A 80 -5.03 1.55 -6.51
CA LEU A 80 -4.02 2.14 -5.63
C LEU A 80 -4.32 1.85 -4.15
N MET A 81 -5.59 1.81 -3.78
CA MET A 81 -6.05 1.50 -2.43
C MET A 81 -5.85 0.03 -2.06
N SER A 82 -6.20 -0.89 -2.98
CA SER A 82 -5.95 -2.30 -2.74
C SER A 82 -4.45 -2.58 -2.62
N GLN A 83 -3.64 -1.92 -3.44
CA GLN A 83 -2.18 -1.97 -3.37
C GLN A 83 -1.64 -1.40 -2.04
N ASN A 84 -2.11 -0.24 -1.59
CA ASN A 84 -1.68 0.34 -0.32
C ASN A 84 -2.03 -0.57 0.88
N ARG A 85 -3.20 -1.20 0.86
CA ARG A 85 -3.61 -2.16 1.90
C ARG A 85 -2.76 -3.43 1.88
N GLU A 86 -2.47 -3.99 0.71
CA GLU A 86 -1.57 -5.15 0.59
C GLU A 86 -0.16 -4.79 1.06
N ALA A 87 0.39 -3.64 0.66
CA ALA A 87 1.71 -3.19 1.11
C ALA A 87 1.80 -3.02 2.65
N GLN A 88 0.72 -2.57 3.30
CA GLN A 88 0.64 -2.52 4.76
C GLN A 88 0.66 -3.92 5.38
N ARG A 89 -0.09 -4.87 4.82
CA ARG A 89 -0.09 -6.28 5.29
C ARG A 89 1.28 -6.92 5.13
N ASP A 90 1.92 -6.72 3.99
CA ASP A 90 3.26 -7.23 3.70
C ASP A 90 4.30 -6.66 4.66
N ARG A 91 4.21 -5.36 4.99
CA ARG A 91 5.08 -4.74 5.98
C ARG A 91 4.93 -5.36 7.37
N ILE A 92 3.70 -5.62 7.81
CA ILE A 92 3.41 -6.26 9.10
C ILE A 92 3.96 -7.69 9.12
N ARG A 93 3.75 -8.44 8.03
CA ARG A 93 4.29 -9.80 7.88
C ARG A 93 5.82 -9.79 7.96
N ALA A 94 6.49 -8.90 7.23
CA ALA A 94 7.94 -8.78 7.26
C ALA A 94 8.47 -8.43 8.66
N GLU A 95 7.77 -7.57 9.41
CA GLU A 95 8.16 -7.26 10.79
C GLU A 95 7.99 -8.46 11.74
N TYR A 96 6.92 -9.24 11.54
CA TYR A 96 6.69 -10.47 12.30
C TYR A 96 7.76 -11.52 12.00
N ASP A 97 8.04 -11.77 10.72
CA ASP A 97 9.06 -12.72 10.28
C ASP A 97 10.44 -12.33 10.81
N TYR A 98 10.77 -11.04 10.80
CA TYR A 98 12.00 -10.52 11.41
C TYR A 98 12.09 -10.84 12.91
N LYS A 99 11.02 -10.60 13.68
CA LYS A 99 10.98 -10.92 15.12
C LYS A 99 11.13 -12.42 15.40
N VAL A 100 10.49 -13.26 14.59
CA VAL A 100 10.63 -14.72 14.69
C VAL A 100 12.06 -15.14 14.40
N ASN A 101 12.69 -14.59 13.36
CA ASN A 101 14.07 -14.91 13.00
C ASN A 101 15.07 -14.53 14.10
N VAL A 102 14.94 -13.34 14.69
CA VAL A 102 15.80 -12.92 15.83
C VAL A 102 15.60 -13.83 17.04
N LYS A 103 14.37 -14.27 17.30
CA LYS A 103 14.09 -15.22 18.39
C LYS A 103 14.73 -16.57 18.11
N ALA A 104 14.60 -17.08 16.88
CA ALA A 104 15.19 -18.34 16.47
C ALA A 104 16.72 -18.31 16.56
N GLU A 105 17.36 -17.20 16.14
CA GLU A 105 18.81 -16.99 16.27
C GLU A 105 19.26 -17.11 17.74
N LYS A 106 18.54 -16.47 18.67
CA LYS A 106 18.85 -16.54 20.10
C LYS A 106 18.64 -17.94 20.69
N GLU A 107 17.61 -18.66 20.23
CA GLU A 107 17.36 -20.05 20.64
C GLU A 107 18.49 -20.97 20.14
N ILE A 108 18.96 -20.79 18.91
CA ILE A 108 20.11 -21.52 18.35
C ILE A 108 21.39 -21.23 19.15
N GLU A 109 21.67 -19.95 19.47
CA GLU A 109 22.82 -19.58 20.30
C GLU A 109 22.77 -20.25 21.67
N ASN A 110 21.58 -20.33 22.28
CA ASN A 110 21.39 -21.00 23.56
C ASN A 110 21.61 -22.52 23.46
N ILE A 111 21.14 -23.16 22.38
CA ILE A 111 21.37 -24.58 22.12
C ILE A 111 22.87 -24.85 21.94
N GLN A 112 23.58 -24.04 21.15
CA GLN A 112 25.04 -24.16 20.98
C GLN A 112 25.76 -24.07 22.34
N LYS A 113 25.42 -23.09 23.18
CA LYS A 113 25.98 -22.98 24.54
C LYS A 113 25.70 -24.20 25.41
N GLN A 114 24.57 -24.87 25.25
CA GLN A 114 24.25 -26.09 25.98
C GLN A 114 25.08 -27.27 25.47
N LEU A 115 25.25 -27.40 24.15
CA LEU A 115 26.11 -28.42 23.53
C LEU A 115 27.56 -28.27 23.99
N ASP A 116 28.13 -27.07 23.96
CA ASP A 116 29.49 -26.79 24.45
C ASP A 116 29.68 -27.11 25.94
N LYS A 117 28.62 -26.96 26.74
CA LYS A 117 28.64 -27.33 28.16
C LYS A 117 28.65 -28.84 28.34
N ILE A 118 27.91 -29.58 27.52
CA ILE A 118 27.87 -31.04 27.55
C ILE A 118 29.21 -31.61 27.10
N GLU A 119 29.76 -31.12 25.98
CA GLU A 119 31.05 -31.54 25.45
C GLU A 119 32.18 -31.39 26.48
N ARG A 120 32.25 -30.22 27.14
CA ARG A 120 33.23 -29.97 28.21
C ARG A 120 33.09 -30.93 29.39
N LYS A 121 31.87 -31.32 29.77
CA LYS A 121 31.65 -32.29 30.86
C LYS A 121 32.05 -33.71 30.47
N ILE A 122 31.91 -34.07 29.20
CA ILE A 122 32.33 -35.38 28.68
C ILE A 122 33.86 -35.47 28.63
N ASN A 123 34.54 -34.43 28.11
CA ASN A 123 36.00 -34.39 28.00
C ASN A 123 36.74 -34.18 29.34
N SER A 124 36.04 -33.80 30.41
CA SER A 124 36.66 -33.65 31.75
C SER A 124 36.60 -34.92 32.61
N LYS A 125 36.23 -36.07 32.05
CA LYS A 125 36.04 -37.33 32.76
C LYS A 125 36.94 -38.40 32.16
#